data_AF-A0A7J6TIM9-F1
#
_entry.id   AF-A0A7J6TIM9-F1
#
_cell.length_a   1.000
_cell.length_b   1.000
_cell.length_c   1.000
_cell.angle_alpha   90.00
_cell.angle_beta   90.00
_cell.angle_gamma   90.00
#
_symmetry.space_group_name_H-M   'P 1'
#
loop_
_entity.id
_entity.type
_entity.pdbx_description
1 polymer ?
#
loop_
_entity_poly.entity_id
_entity_poly.type
_entity_poly.pdbx_seq_one_letter_code
_entity_poly.pdbx_strand_id
1 'polypeptide(L)'
;MGTSLPLHLPDTPHGTTAWSPRDACHFSVRCGPDYTRTGNKEPSLPALYEPIGADLLRGDDILSDVARHMNFPTPPPWYTAQCRAPALLVVNAQVPGEGPSFNPFATQKPDPGYSLIVYFVITREMASWSSRPNDTDVPASVRLWLHLLDRGVSDRSLPFKVIGRVQNLTSLPNLPALSIIEKYNGKPALITGSATILEGTRPYRYVEIDYNVRKWSLVARTTLSQVKDRFRDVV
;
A
#
# COMPACT_ATOMS: atom_id res chain seq x y z
N MET A 1 -5.44 8.87 18.15
CA MET A 1 -5.37 7.56 18.84
C MET A 1 -4.83 6.55 17.84
N GLY A 2 -4.03 5.57 18.25
CA GLY A 2 -3.47 4.62 17.30
C GLY A 2 -2.85 3.42 17.98
N THR A 3 -2.69 2.34 17.22
CA THR A 3 -2.10 1.10 17.71
C THR A 3 -1.15 0.51 16.65
N SER A 4 -0.06 -0.07 17.12
CA SER A 4 0.77 -0.93 16.28
C SER A 4 0.14 -2.31 16.20
N LEU A 5 -0.05 -2.80 14.98
CA LEU A 5 -0.57 -4.13 14.78
C LEU A 5 0.51 -5.15 15.17
N PRO A 6 0.22 -6.11 16.06
CA PRO A 6 1.17 -7.18 16.37
C PRO A 6 1.39 -8.06 15.15
N LEU A 7 2.59 -8.65 15.06
CA LEU A 7 2.85 -9.73 14.11
C LEU A 7 2.05 -10.97 14.53
N HIS A 8 1.33 -11.57 13.59
CA HIS A 8 0.64 -12.83 13.79
C HIS A 8 1.68 -13.96 13.85
N LEU A 9 1.78 -14.56 15.03
CA LEU A 9 2.56 -15.75 15.34
C LEU A 9 1.64 -16.98 15.45
N PRO A 10 2.17 -18.23 15.42
CA PRO A 10 1.34 -19.44 15.51
C PRO A 10 0.43 -19.51 16.74
N ASP A 11 0.81 -18.86 17.83
CA ASP A 11 0.11 -18.77 19.11
C ASP A 11 -0.76 -17.50 19.26
N THR A 12 -0.83 -16.66 18.22
CA THR A 12 -1.68 -15.47 18.23
C THR A 12 -3.15 -15.87 18.39
N PRO A 13 -3.87 -15.37 19.41
CA PRO A 13 -5.26 -15.75 19.64
C PRO A 13 -6.15 -15.46 18.43
N HIS A 14 -7.06 -16.37 18.12
CA HIS A 14 -8.06 -16.14 17.08
C HIS A 14 -8.86 -14.86 17.35
N GLY A 15 -9.06 -14.05 16.31
CA GLY A 15 -9.75 -12.76 16.41
C GLY A 15 -8.85 -11.59 16.80
N THR A 16 -7.56 -11.84 17.11
CA THR A 16 -6.60 -10.74 17.30
C THR A 16 -6.40 -9.99 15.99
N THR A 17 -6.49 -8.67 16.04
CA THR A 17 -6.14 -7.85 14.88
C THR A 17 -4.62 -7.76 14.80
N ALA A 18 -4.05 -8.45 13.81
CA ALA A 18 -2.62 -8.62 13.63
C ALA A 18 -2.28 -8.53 12.14
N TRP A 19 -1.00 -8.30 11.82
CA TRP A 19 -0.49 -8.40 10.46
C TRP A 19 0.39 -9.64 10.31
N SER A 20 0.53 -10.16 9.10
CA SER A 20 1.43 -11.27 8.80
C SER A 20 2.06 -11.06 7.42
N PRO A 21 3.37 -11.32 7.23
CA PRO A 21 3.93 -11.39 5.89
C PRO A 21 3.22 -12.50 5.10
N ARG A 22 3.02 -12.27 3.81
CA ARG A 22 2.45 -13.24 2.87
C ARG A 22 3.33 -13.30 1.64
N ASP A 23 3.34 -14.45 0.98
CA ASP A 23 4.06 -14.60 -0.27
C ASP A 23 3.50 -13.63 -1.32
N ALA A 24 4.38 -12.76 -1.82
CA ALA A 24 4.05 -11.78 -2.84
C ALA A 24 3.65 -12.42 -4.16
N CYS A 25 4.03 -13.68 -4.43
CA CYS A 25 3.69 -14.38 -5.67
C CYS A 25 2.19 -14.75 -5.78
N HIS A 26 1.38 -14.46 -4.76
CA HIS A 26 -0.06 -14.71 -4.77
C HIS A 26 -0.89 -13.82 -5.71
N PHE A 27 -0.32 -12.73 -6.24
CA PHE A 27 -1.03 -11.82 -7.14
C PHE A 27 -0.78 -12.18 -8.61
N SER A 28 -1.84 -12.27 -9.41
CA SER A 28 -1.69 -12.47 -10.86
C SER A 28 -1.50 -11.13 -11.57
N VAL A 29 -0.28 -10.87 -12.03
CA VAL A 29 0.13 -9.63 -12.70
C VAL A 29 0.29 -9.82 -14.21
N ARG A 30 0.32 -8.72 -14.96
CA ARG A 30 0.39 -8.75 -16.44
C ARG A 30 1.79 -9.17 -16.91
N CYS A 31 1.85 -10.09 -17.87
CA CYS A 31 3.10 -10.49 -18.51
C CYS A 31 3.41 -9.56 -19.70
N GLY A 32 4.48 -8.78 -19.60
CA GLY A 32 4.97 -7.94 -20.70
C GLY A 32 5.93 -8.70 -21.63
N PRO A 33 6.25 -8.12 -22.81
CA PRO A 33 5.70 -6.87 -23.34
C PRO A 33 4.34 -7.05 -24.03
N ASP A 34 3.96 -8.26 -24.41
CA ASP A 34 2.83 -8.54 -25.32
C ASP A 34 1.45 -8.66 -24.65
N TYR A 35 1.29 -8.16 -23.42
CA TYR A 35 0.05 -8.29 -22.65
C TYR A 35 -1.19 -7.83 -23.41
N THR A 36 -1.09 -6.74 -24.19
CA THR A 36 -2.22 -6.20 -24.96
C THR A 36 -2.73 -7.17 -26.02
N ARG A 37 -1.86 -8.06 -26.52
CA ARG A 37 -2.17 -9.09 -27.51
C ARG A 37 -2.57 -10.41 -26.85
N THR A 38 -1.86 -10.84 -25.80
CA THR A 38 -2.04 -12.16 -25.20
C THR A 38 -3.05 -12.19 -24.06
N GLY A 39 -3.21 -11.08 -23.34
CA GLY A 39 -3.99 -11.03 -22.11
C GLY A 39 -3.40 -11.81 -20.94
N ASN A 40 -2.20 -12.38 -21.09
CA ASN A 40 -1.61 -13.32 -20.15
C ASN A 40 -1.29 -12.68 -18.79
N LYS A 41 -1.61 -13.41 -17.73
CA LYS A 41 -1.23 -13.04 -16.36
C LYS A 41 -0.60 -14.23 -15.67
N GLU A 42 0.42 -13.96 -14.88
CA GLU A 42 1.15 -14.95 -14.10
C GLU A 42 1.29 -14.48 -12.65
N PRO A 43 1.59 -15.39 -11.71
CA PRO A 43 2.06 -15.04 -10.37
C PRO A 43 3.13 -13.93 -10.43
N SER A 44 3.04 -12.94 -9.55
CA SER A 44 4.12 -11.97 -9.38
C SER A 44 5.42 -12.67 -8.97
N LEU A 45 6.53 -11.99 -9.25
CA LEU A 45 7.82 -12.36 -8.70
C LEU A 45 7.87 -12.09 -7.18
N PRO A 46 8.92 -12.59 -6.49
CA PRO A 46 9.18 -12.24 -5.10
C PRO A 46 9.17 -10.72 -4.85
N ALA A 47 8.87 -10.33 -3.62
CA ALA A 47 8.69 -8.93 -3.25
C ALA A 47 10.00 -8.13 -3.42
N LEU A 48 9.87 -6.87 -3.87
CA LEU A 48 11.01 -5.93 -3.90
C LEU A 48 11.33 -5.36 -2.51
N TYR A 49 10.34 -5.37 -1.61
CA TYR A 49 10.47 -4.97 -0.21
C TYR A 49 9.68 -5.95 0.66
N GLU A 50 10.14 -6.17 1.89
CA GLU A 50 9.50 -7.03 2.88
C GLU A 50 8.81 -6.20 3.97
N PRO A 51 7.57 -6.54 4.36
CA PRO A 51 6.89 -5.83 5.44
C PRO A 51 7.57 -6.11 6.78
N ILE A 52 7.80 -5.06 7.55
CA ILE A 52 8.44 -5.12 8.88
C ILE A 52 7.52 -4.64 10.01
N GLY A 53 6.37 -4.05 9.67
CA GLY A 53 5.40 -3.57 10.64
C GLY A 53 4.20 -2.90 9.98
N ALA A 54 3.15 -2.72 10.77
CA ALA A 54 1.98 -1.95 10.37
C ALA A 54 1.37 -1.25 11.58
N ASP A 55 0.93 -0.01 11.39
CA ASP A 55 0.20 0.78 12.37
C ASP A 55 -1.17 1.16 11.82
N LEU A 56 -2.16 1.23 12.72
CA LEU A 56 -3.46 1.81 12.42
C LEU A 56 -3.67 3.03 13.31
N LEU A 57 -3.67 4.20 12.69
CA LEU A 57 -3.83 5.48 13.37
C LEU A 57 -5.19 6.10 13.03
N ARG A 58 -5.77 6.81 14.00
CA ARG A 58 -6.93 7.68 13.84
C ARG A 58 -6.54 9.13 14.13
N GLY A 59 -6.79 9.99 13.16
CA GLY A 59 -6.56 11.43 13.24
C GLY A 59 -7.85 12.24 13.05
N ASP A 60 -7.82 13.48 13.54
CA ASP A 60 -8.89 14.46 13.31
C ASP A 60 -8.77 15.16 11.95
N ASP A 61 -7.64 14.93 11.25
CA ASP A 61 -7.34 15.35 9.89
C ASP A 61 -6.53 14.25 9.18
N ILE A 62 -6.23 14.47 7.90
CA ILE A 62 -5.41 13.59 7.07
C ILE A 62 -3.98 13.56 7.63
N LEU A 63 -3.53 12.36 8.00
CA LEU A 63 -2.15 12.12 8.42
C LEU A 63 -1.28 11.87 7.19
N SER A 64 -0.43 12.83 6.85
CA SER A 64 0.54 12.76 5.75
C SER A 64 1.95 12.98 6.28
N ASP A 65 2.95 12.53 5.52
CA ASP A 65 4.37 12.63 5.92
C ASP A 65 4.56 12.05 7.33
N VAL A 66 4.08 10.82 7.53
CA VAL A 66 4.17 10.11 8.81
C VAL A 66 5.59 9.62 9.06
N ALA A 67 6.33 9.32 7.99
CA ALA A 67 7.67 8.77 8.08
C ALA A 67 8.63 9.70 8.84
N ARG A 68 8.51 11.02 8.70
CA ARG A 68 9.39 11.97 9.41
C ARG A 68 9.30 11.89 10.95
N HIS A 69 8.23 11.29 11.48
CA HIS A 69 7.98 11.16 12.91
C HIS A 69 8.37 9.80 13.48
N MET A 70 8.86 8.88 12.64
CA MET A 70 9.14 7.51 13.03
C MET A 70 10.58 7.32 13.49
N ASN A 71 10.77 6.35 14.38
CA ASN A 71 12.09 5.79 14.64
C ASN A 71 12.38 4.70 13.60
N PHE A 72 13.43 4.90 12.80
CA PHE A 72 13.74 3.98 11.72
C PHE A 72 14.48 2.75 12.26
N PRO A 73 14.26 1.57 11.67
CA PRO A 73 15.10 0.42 11.96
C PRO A 73 16.54 0.69 11.51
N THR A 74 17.47 -0.18 11.91
CA THR A 74 18.81 -0.18 11.30
C THR A 74 18.67 -0.61 9.83
N PRO A 75 19.36 0.06 8.87
CA PRO A 75 19.26 -0.38 7.49
C PRO A 75 19.81 -1.80 7.36
N PRO A 76 19.26 -2.63 6.45
CA PRO A 76 19.81 -3.95 6.21
C PRO A 76 21.28 -3.89 5.78
N PRO A 77 22.10 -4.90 6.10
CA PRO A 77 23.53 -4.89 5.81
C PRO A 77 23.88 -4.91 4.31
N TRP A 78 22.93 -5.27 3.45
CA TRP A 78 23.06 -5.23 1.99
C TRP A 78 22.69 -3.87 1.38
N TYR A 79 22.15 -2.93 2.17
CA TYR A 79 21.85 -1.60 1.71
C TYR A 79 23.11 -0.74 1.70
N THR A 80 23.46 -0.19 0.54
CA THR A 80 24.69 0.58 0.35
C THR A 80 24.40 1.91 -0.33
N ALA A 81 25.40 2.80 -0.36
CA ALA A 81 25.29 4.10 -1.03
C ALA A 81 25.05 3.99 -2.55
N GLN A 82 25.36 2.84 -3.16
CA GLN A 82 25.10 2.56 -4.58
C GLN A 82 23.62 2.27 -4.87
N CYS A 83 22.83 1.91 -3.86
CA CYS A 83 21.42 1.59 -4.02
C CYS A 83 20.63 2.83 -4.47
N ARG A 84 20.07 2.79 -5.68
CA ARG A 84 19.18 3.85 -6.17
C ARG A 84 17.80 3.83 -5.53
N ALA A 85 17.37 2.69 -5.02
CA ALA A 85 16.12 2.56 -4.30
C ALA A 85 16.28 2.98 -2.82
N PRO A 86 15.22 3.48 -2.16
CA PRO A 86 15.25 3.72 -0.72
C PRO A 86 15.39 2.42 0.07
N ALA A 87 15.94 2.50 1.28
CA ALA A 87 16.00 1.33 2.17
C ALA A 87 14.66 1.05 2.84
N LEU A 88 13.87 2.11 3.11
CA LEU A 88 12.54 2.03 3.72
C LEU A 88 11.48 2.56 2.74
N LEU A 89 10.46 1.77 2.52
CA LEU A 89 9.23 2.17 1.85
C LEU A 89 8.11 2.21 2.89
N VAL A 90 7.43 3.35 2.99
CA VAL A 90 6.25 3.55 3.83
C VAL A 90 5.04 3.68 2.92
N VAL A 91 4.00 2.92 3.16
CA VAL A 91 2.73 3.04 2.42
C VAL A 91 1.65 3.42 3.42
N ASN A 92 1.02 4.57 3.21
CA ASN A 92 0.01 5.13 4.10
C ASN A 92 -1.33 5.26 3.36
N ALA A 93 -2.25 4.36 3.69
CA ALA A 93 -3.60 4.35 3.17
C ALA A 93 -4.48 5.30 3.99
N GLN A 94 -4.80 6.47 3.43
CA GLN A 94 -5.59 7.50 4.10
C GLN A 94 -7.08 7.29 3.80
N VAL A 95 -7.79 6.67 4.75
CA VAL A 95 -9.19 6.27 4.63
C VAL A 95 -10.08 7.30 5.34
N PRO A 96 -11.17 7.79 4.71
CA PRO A 96 -12.10 8.68 5.38
C PRO A 96 -12.80 8.00 6.56
N GLY A 97 -12.94 8.74 7.65
CA GLY A 97 -13.72 8.31 8.81
C GLY A 97 -15.21 8.32 8.50
N GLU A 98 -15.70 9.34 7.80
CA GLU A 98 -17.12 9.43 7.45
C GLU A 98 -17.41 8.94 6.03
N GLY A 99 -18.64 8.49 5.82
CA GLY A 99 -19.12 8.15 4.48
C GLY A 99 -19.13 9.39 3.55
N PRO A 100 -19.20 9.18 2.23
CA PRO A 100 -19.26 10.30 1.29
C PRO A 100 -20.50 11.18 1.57
N SER A 101 -20.28 12.49 1.74
CA SER A 101 -21.39 13.45 1.81
C SER A 101 -22.08 13.57 0.45
N PHE A 102 -23.40 13.49 0.44
CA PHE A 102 -24.23 13.78 -0.73
C PHE A 102 -24.75 15.23 -0.73
N ASN A 103 -24.39 16.03 0.27
CA ASN A 103 -24.79 17.43 0.37
C ASN A 103 -23.73 18.34 -0.29
N PRO A 104 -24.05 18.99 -1.43
CA PRO A 104 -23.12 19.88 -2.13
C PRO A 104 -22.81 21.19 -1.38
N PHE A 105 -23.58 21.52 -0.33
CA PHE A 105 -23.40 22.70 0.52
C PHE A 105 -22.74 22.39 1.87
N ALA A 106 -22.24 21.17 2.07
CA ALA A 106 -21.52 20.83 3.29
C ALA A 106 -20.25 21.70 3.40
N THR A 107 -20.14 22.46 4.49
CA THR A 107 -18.93 23.21 4.81
C THR A 107 -17.74 22.26 4.98
N GLN A 108 -16.53 22.74 4.63
CA GLN A 108 -15.29 22.01 4.87
C GLN A 108 -15.13 21.81 6.38
N LYS A 109 -15.49 20.62 6.85
CA LYS A 109 -15.26 20.20 8.24
C LYS A 109 -13.84 19.63 8.37
N PRO A 110 -13.29 19.55 9.61
CA PRO A 110 -12.21 18.61 9.88
C PRO A 110 -12.55 17.26 9.25
N ASP A 111 -11.56 16.62 8.63
CA ASP A 111 -11.74 15.40 7.85
C ASP A 111 -11.13 14.21 8.59
N PRO A 112 -11.75 13.78 9.72
CA PRO A 112 -11.23 12.70 10.53
C PRO A 112 -11.20 11.42 9.73
N GLY A 113 -10.23 10.57 10.03
CA GLY A 113 -10.09 9.31 9.34
C GLY A 113 -9.04 8.41 9.93
N TYR A 114 -8.73 7.37 9.16
CA TYR A 114 -7.80 6.33 9.54
C TYR A 114 -6.62 6.33 8.56
N SER A 115 -5.44 6.06 9.10
CA SER A 115 -4.23 5.77 8.33
C SER A 115 -3.79 4.35 8.66
N LEU A 116 -3.92 3.45 7.68
CA LEU A 116 -3.23 2.16 7.73
C LEU A 116 -1.85 2.38 7.12
N ILE A 117 -0.83 2.35 7.97
CA ILE A 117 0.55 2.58 7.60
C ILE A 117 1.25 1.23 7.61
N VAL A 118 1.90 0.87 6.51
CA VAL A 118 2.70 -0.35 6.41
C VAL A 118 4.13 0.00 6.05
N TYR A 119 5.06 -0.56 6.80
CA TYR A 119 6.48 -0.32 6.68
C TYR A 119 7.13 -1.49 5.97
N PHE A 120 7.95 -1.20 4.95
CA PHE A 120 8.67 -2.22 4.21
C PHE A 120 10.14 -1.90 4.09
N VAL A 121 10.99 -2.91 4.24
CA VAL A 121 12.45 -2.80 4.08
C VAL A 121 12.89 -3.44 2.77
N ILE A 122 13.88 -2.83 2.11
CA ILE A 122 14.39 -3.31 0.82
C ILE A 122 14.96 -4.74 0.93
N THR A 123 14.63 -5.62 -0.02
CA THR A 123 15.23 -6.97 -0.09
C THR A 123 16.66 -6.93 -0.61
N ARG A 124 17.41 -8.02 -0.42
CA ARG A 124 18.78 -8.15 -0.94
C ARG A 124 18.80 -8.07 -2.47
N GLU A 125 17.86 -8.74 -3.11
CA GLU A 125 17.71 -8.79 -4.56
C GLU A 125 17.41 -7.40 -5.12
N MET A 126 16.46 -6.68 -4.50
CA MET A 126 16.14 -5.32 -4.90
C MET A 126 17.31 -4.35 -4.69
N ALA A 127 18.04 -4.46 -3.57
CA ALA A 127 19.24 -3.65 -3.33
C ALA A 127 20.31 -3.90 -4.40
N SER A 128 20.57 -5.17 -4.73
CA SER A 128 21.49 -5.59 -5.79
C SER A 128 21.08 -5.02 -7.15
N TRP A 129 19.84 -5.24 -7.58
CA TRP A 129 19.33 -4.73 -8.86
C TRP A 129 19.33 -3.20 -8.91
N SER A 130 18.98 -2.53 -7.81
CA SER A 130 18.94 -1.07 -7.75
C SER A 130 20.32 -0.41 -7.82
N SER A 131 21.38 -1.16 -7.49
CA SER A 131 22.77 -0.70 -7.61
C SER A 131 23.32 -0.81 -9.02
N ARG A 132 22.65 -1.59 -9.89
CA ARG A 132 23.06 -1.87 -11.29
C ARG A 132 21.87 -1.81 -12.26
N PRO A 133 21.08 -0.71 -12.26
CA PRO A 133 19.76 -0.65 -12.92
C PRO A 133 19.80 -0.85 -14.45
N ASN A 134 20.97 -0.72 -15.06
CA ASN A 134 21.18 -0.80 -16.50
C ASN A 134 21.57 -2.20 -16.98
N ASP A 135 21.82 -3.14 -16.05
CA ASP A 135 22.15 -4.51 -16.41
C ASP A 135 20.94 -5.23 -17.03
N THR A 136 21.22 -6.14 -17.97
CA THR A 136 20.19 -6.81 -18.77
C THR A 136 19.35 -7.79 -17.95
N ASP A 137 19.88 -8.34 -16.86
CA ASP A 137 19.19 -9.28 -15.97
C ASP A 137 18.29 -8.59 -14.93
N VAL A 138 18.31 -7.25 -14.85
CA VAL A 138 17.40 -6.51 -13.96
C VAL A 138 15.95 -6.70 -14.43
N PRO A 139 15.00 -7.06 -13.54
CA PRO A 139 13.60 -7.18 -13.90
C PRO A 139 12.99 -5.85 -14.38
N ALA A 140 12.06 -5.92 -15.34
CA ALA A 140 11.36 -4.72 -15.84
C ALA A 140 10.57 -4.00 -14.73
N SER A 141 10.04 -4.74 -13.75
CA SER A 141 9.37 -4.17 -12.57
C SER A 141 10.28 -3.29 -11.73
N VAL A 142 11.56 -3.68 -11.58
CA VAL A 142 12.57 -2.88 -10.88
C VAL A 142 12.85 -1.58 -11.63
N ARG A 143 13.05 -1.65 -12.95
CA ARG A 143 13.25 -0.46 -13.78
C ARG A 143 12.04 0.49 -13.71
N LEU A 144 10.82 -0.04 -13.78
CA LEU A 144 9.59 0.75 -13.66
C LEU A 144 9.48 1.41 -12.28
N TRP A 145 9.83 0.68 -11.22
CA TRP A 145 9.84 1.22 -9.86
C TRP A 145 10.85 2.36 -9.71
N LEU A 146 12.10 2.17 -10.15
CA LEU A 146 13.12 3.22 -10.11
C LEU A 146 12.71 4.44 -10.95
N HIS A 147 12.11 4.22 -12.12
CA HIS A 147 11.59 5.32 -12.95
C HIS A 147 10.47 6.09 -12.24
N LEU A 148 9.60 5.41 -11.47
CA LEU A 148 8.57 6.07 -10.67
C LEU A 148 9.18 6.93 -9.57
N LEU A 149 10.21 6.43 -8.90
CA LEU A 149 10.93 7.18 -7.87
C LEU A 149 11.60 8.43 -8.45
N ASP A 150 12.37 8.27 -9.54
CA ASP A 150 13.03 9.40 -10.23
C ASP A 150 12.02 10.48 -10.64
N ARG A 151 10.80 10.06 -11.00
CA ARG A 151 9.73 10.96 -11.43
C ARG A 151 8.99 11.62 -10.27
N GLY A 152 8.92 10.97 -9.11
CA GLY A 152 8.21 11.46 -7.92
C GLY A 152 6.69 11.59 -8.07
N VAL A 153 6.09 11.10 -9.16
CA VAL A 153 4.64 11.22 -9.40
C VAL A 153 4.07 10.00 -10.12
N SER A 154 2.94 9.51 -9.60
CA SER A 154 2.11 8.48 -10.24
C SER A 154 1.03 9.13 -11.09
N ASP A 155 1.12 8.97 -12.42
CA ASP A 155 0.17 9.52 -13.38
C ASP A 155 -0.38 8.48 -14.36
N ARG A 156 -1.06 8.89 -15.44
CA ARG A 156 -1.64 7.94 -16.42
C ARG A 156 -0.58 7.22 -17.27
N SER A 157 0.58 7.83 -17.46
CA SER A 157 1.70 7.28 -18.23
C SER A 157 2.60 6.37 -17.39
N LEU A 158 2.69 6.61 -16.07
CA LEU A 158 3.38 5.76 -15.11
C LEU A 158 2.52 5.52 -13.86
N PRO A 159 1.46 4.72 -13.97
CA PRO A 159 0.52 4.54 -12.87
C PRO A 159 1.06 3.55 -11.84
N PHE A 160 1.23 4.04 -10.61
CA PHE A 160 1.37 3.16 -9.45
C PHE A 160 0.01 2.57 -9.06
N LYS A 161 0.01 1.32 -8.62
CA LYS A 161 -1.20 0.54 -8.37
C LYS A 161 -1.13 -0.14 -7.03
N VAL A 162 -2.26 -0.17 -6.34
CA VAL A 162 -2.44 -0.95 -5.12
C VAL A 162 -3.41 -2.09 -5.44
N ILE A 163 -3.12 -3.29 -4.96
CA ILE A 163 -3.98 -4.47 -5.12
C ILE A 163 -4.34 -4.97 -3.73
N GLY A 164 -5.60 -4.83 -3.35
CA GLY A 164 -6.15 -5.41 -2.13
C GLY A 164 -6.83 -6.75 -2.43
N ARG A 165 -6.61 -7.74 -1.58
CA ARG A 165 -7.35 -9.01 -1.64
C ARG A 165 -7.86 -9.39 -0.25
N VAL A 166 -9.17 -9.47 -0.12
CA VAL A 166 -9.83 -10.07 1.04
C VAL A 166 -9.80 -11.58 0.84
N GLN A 167 -9.13 -12.28 1.75
CA GLN A 167 -9.17 -13.73 1.82
C GLN A 167 -10.46 -14.14 2.55
N ASN A 168 -10.84 -15.42 2.53
CA ASN A 168 -11.98 -15.95 3.29
C ASN A 168 -13.34 -15.20 3.16
N LEU A 169 -13.62 -14.58 2.00
CA LEU A 169 -14.90 -13.90 1.74
C LEU A 169 -16.11 -14.82 1.92
N THR A 170 -15.98 -16.10 1.55
CA THR A 170 -17.02 -17.12 1.70
C THR A 170 -17.37 -17.40 3.17
N SER A 171 -16.48 -17.09 4.10
CA SER A 171 -16.71 -17.20 5.55
C SER A 171 -17.38 -15.96 6.15
N LEU A 172 -17.69 -14.94 5.34
CA LEU A 172 -18.28 -13.67 5.77
C LEU A 172 -19.63 -13.38 5.05
N PRO A 173 -20.64 -14.27 5.16
CA PRO A 173 -21.88 -14.16 4.38
C PRO A 173 -22.70 -12.89 4.66
N ASN A 174 -22.51 -12.28 5.83
CA ASN A 174 -23.21 -11.06 6.25
C ASN A 174 -22.35 -9.79 6.09
N LEU A 175 -21.33 -9.83 5.24
CA LEU A 175 -20.50 -8.65 4.96
C LEU A 175 -21.30 -7.66 4.09
N PRO A 176 -21.47 -6.40 4.53
CA PRO A 176 -22.07 -5.38 3.68
C PRO A 176 -21.29 -5.22 2.36
N ALA A 177 -22.01 -4.97 1.27
CA ALA A 177 -21.44 -4.86 -0.08
C ALA A 177 -20.60 -6.07 -0.56
N LEU A 178 -20.86 -7.28 -0.04
CA LEU A 178 -20.14 -8.50 -0.42
C LEU A 178 -20.01 -8.67 -1.95
N SER A 179 -21.09 -8.50 -2.71
CA SER A 179 -21.06 -8.63 -4.18
C SER A 179 -20.14 -7.62 -4.88
N ILE A 180 -20.04 -6.40 -4.35
CA ILE A 180 -19.09 -5.39 -4.85
C ILE A 180 -17.67 -5.80 -4.48
N ILE A 181 -17.46 -6.21 -3.23
CA ILE A 181 -16.15 -6.65 -2.75
C ILE A 181 -15.65 -7.83 -3.58
N GLU A 182 -16.46 -8.87 -3.80
CA GLU A 182 -16.16 -10.01 -4.66
C GLU A 182 -15.81 -9.57 -6.09
N LYS A 183 -16.60 -8.67 -6.68
CA LYS A 183 -16.37 -8.15 -8.03
C LYS A 183 -15.03 -7.43 -8.16
N TYR A 184 -14.56 -6.75 -7.12
CA TYR A 184 -13.31 -5.96 -7.16
C TYR A 184 -12.14 -6.62 -6.42
N ASN A 185 -12.34 -7.77 -5.78
CA ASN A 185 -11.31 -8.46 -5.02
C ASN A 185 -10.10 -8.82 -5.89
N GLY A 186 -8.89 -8.39 -5.51
CA GLY A 186 -7.68 -8.62 -6.28
C GLY A 186 -7.56 -7.83 -7.60
N LYS A 187 -8.47 -6.86 -7.85
CA LYS A 187 -8.33 -5.94 -8.99
C LYS A 187 -7.47 -4.74 -8.58
N PRO A 188 -6.57 -4.26 -9.45
CA PRO A 188 -5.74 -3.12 -9.15
C PRO A 188 -6.54 -1.82 -9.11
N ALA A 189 -6.32 -1.02 -8.07
CA ALA A 189 -6.68 0.38 -8.02
C ALA A 189 -5.49 1.22 -8.50
N LEU A 190 -5.68 2.03 -9.54
CA LEU A 190 -4.68 3.02 -9.95
C LEU A 190 -4.77 4.19 -8.98
N ILE A 191 -3.65 4.54 -8.34
CA ILE A 191 -3.60 5.68 -7.41
C ILE A 191 -3.11 6.96 -8.08
N THR A 192 -3.33 7.08 -9.38
CA THR A 192 -3.07 8.28 -10.19
C THR A 192 -3.87 9.48 -9.65
N GLY A 193 -3.18 10.55 -9.25
CA GLY A 193 -3.81 11.78 -8.72
C GLY A 193 -4.41 11.66 -7.31
N SER A 194 -4.42 10.44 -6.75
CA SER A 194 -4.77 10.20 -5.35
C SER A 194 -3.56 9.92 -4.46
N ALA A 195 -2.38 9.71 -5.04
CA ALA A 195 -1.14 9.50 -4.32
C ALA A 195 -0.24 10.75 -4.26
N THR A 196 0.46 10.90 -3.14
CA THR A 196 1.62 11.79 -2.97
C THR A 196 2.83 10.90 -2.69
N ILE A 197 3.92 11.10 -3.42
CA ILE A 197 5.18 10.40 -3.19
C ILE A 197 6.12 11.39 -2.51
N LEU A 198 6.51 11.08 -1.28
CA LEU A 198 7.39 11.89 -0.45
C LEU A 198 8.72 11.16 -0.32
N GLU A 199 9.82 11.87 -0.46
CA GLU A 199 11.17 11.31 -0.25
C GLU A 199 11.86 12.01 0.91
N GLY A 200 12.70 11.28 1.63
CA GLY A 200 13.54 11.85 2.66
C GLY A 200 14.72 10.97 3.00
N THR A 201 15.50 11.39 4.00
CA THR A 201 16.72 10.68 4.42
C THR A 201 16.91 10.78 5.93
N ARG A 202 16.54 9.75 6.72
CA ARG A 202 16.80 9.66 8.18
C ARG A 202 16.67 8.24 8.76
N PRO A 203 17.72 7.49 9.12
CA PRO A 203 19.15 7.73 8.91
C PRO A 203 19.62 7.37 7.50
N TYR A 204 18.73 6.85 6.64
CA TYR A 204 18.98 6.49 5.25
C TYR A 204 17.77 6.88 4.40
N ARG A 205 17.88 6.73 3.07
CA ARG A 205 16.81 7.14 2.14
C ARG A 205 15.53 6.35 2.39
N TYR A 206 14.42 7.06 2.45
CA TYR A 206 13.08 6.49 2.49
C TYR A 206 12.18 7.13 1.45
N VAL A 207 11.14 6.40 1.08
CA VAL A 207 10.01 6.91 0.30
C VAL A 207 8.74 6.60 1.05
N GLU A 208 7.84 7.59 1.14
CA GLU A 208 6.48 7.43 1.63
C GLU A 208 5.49 7.62 0.48
N ILE A 209 4.55 6.70 0.35
CA ILE A 209 3.44 6.78 -0.59
C ILE A 209 2.16 6.95 0.22
N ASP A 210 1.72 8.20 0.32
CA ASP A 210 0.41 8.55 0.84
C ASP A 210 -0.62 8.39 -0.26
N TYR A 211 -1.68 7.61 -0.04
CA TYR A 211 -2.81 7.62 -0.98
C TYR A 211 -4.15 7.91 -0.30
N ASN A 212 -4.82 8.92 -0.84
CA ASN A 212 -6.05 9.45 -0.30
C ASN A 212 -7.28 8.82 -0.96
N VAL A 213 -7.92 7.91 -0.24
CA VAL A 213 -9.12 7.19 -0.67
C VAL A 213 -10.31 8.13 -0.88
N ARG A 214 -10.31 9.34 -0.30
CA ARG A 214 -11.37 10.34 -0.52
C ARG A 214 -11.43 10.82 -1.96
N LYS A 215 -10.33 10.71 -2.70
CA LYS A 215 -10.24 11.04 -4.13
C LYS A 215 -10.66 9.87 -5.03
N TRP A 216 -11.00 8.72 -4.46
CA TRP A 216 -11.44 7.55 -5.23
C TRP A 216 -12.92 7.67 -5.62
N SER A 217 -13.39 6.73 -6.44
CA SER A 217 -14.76 6.71 -6.92
C SER A 217 -15.77 6.62 -5.77
N LEU A 218 -16.97 7.18 -5.99
CA LEU A 218 -18.08 7.10 -5.03
C LEU A 218 -18.35 5.66 -4.60
N VAL A 219 -18.30 4.69 -5.53
CA VAL A 219 -18.48 3.26 -5.23
C VAL A 219 -17.46 2.76 -4.21
N ALA A 220 -16.18 3.10 -4.37
CA ALA A 220 -15.14 2.68 -3.43
C ALA A 220 -15.37 3.29 -2.04
N ARG A 221 -15.69 4.58 -1.98
CA ARG A 221 -15.93 5.29 -0.71
C ARG A 221 -17.18 4.76 0.02
N THR A 222 -18.28 4.54 -0.71
CA THR A 222 -19.51 3.96 -0.15
C THR A 222 -19.29 2.54 0.35
N THR A 223 -18.56 1.70 -0.42
CA THR A 223 -18.26 0.32 -0.02
C THR A 223 -17.46 0.30 1.28
N LEU A 224 -16.40 1.11 1.38
CA LEU A 224 -15.58 1.20 2.60
C LEU A 224 -16.40 1.71 3.80
N SER A 225 -17.26 2.72 3.61
CA SER A 225 -18.14 3.21 4.67
C SER A 225 -19.08 2.13 5.21
N GLN A 226 -19.56 1.20 4.36
CA GLN A 226 -20.46 0.13 4.77
C GLN A 226 -19.76 -0.98 5.56
N VAL A 227 -18.45 -1.18 5.37
CA VAL A 227 -17.67 -2.17 6.12
C VAL A 227 -16.89 -1.58 7.28
N LYS A 228 -16.82 -0.24 7.39
CA LYS A 228 -16.04 0.50 8.41
C LYS A 228 -16.33 0.04 9.84
N ASP A 229 -17.59 -0.25 10.17
CA ASP A 229 -17.96 -0.64 11.54
C ASP A 229 -17.34 -1.97 11.97
N ARG A 230 -16.87 -2.80 11.02
CA ARG A 230 -16.07 -3.99 11.32
C ARG A 230 -14.61 -3.68 11.68
N PHE A 231 -14.12 -2.49 11.35
CA PHE A 231 -12.78 -2.01 11.69
C PHE A 231 -12.76 -1.14 12.95
N ARG A 232 -13.93 -0.75 13.47
CA ARG A 232 -14.05 0.16 14.62
C ARG A 232 -13.52 -0.45 15.91
N ASP A 233 -13.54 -1.78 16.04
CA ASP A 233 -13.05 -2.48 17.23
C ASP A 233 -11.51 -2.61 17.27
N VAL A 234 -10.81 -2.07 16.27
CA VAL A 234 -9.34 -2.15 16.15
C VAL A 234 -8.63 -0.92 16.73
N VAL A 235 -9.27 0.26 16.78
CA VAL A 235 -8.69 1.54 17.27
C VAL A 235 -9.69 2.35 18.08
#